data_AF-A0A1V1ZGV0-F1
#
_entry.id   AF-A0A1V1ZGV0-F1
#
_cell.length_a   1.000
_cell.length_b   1.000
_cell.length_c   1.000
_cell.angle_alpha   90.00
_cell.angle_beta   90.00
_cell.angle_gamma   90.00
#
_symmetry.space_group_name_H-M   'P 1'
#
loop_
_entity.id
_entity.type
_entity.pdbx_description
1 polymer ?
#
loop_
_entity_poly.entity_id
_entity_poly.type
_entity_poly.pdbx_seq_one_letter_code
_entity_poly.pdbx_strand_id
1 'polypeptide(L)'
;MLRIIIKINHSIKKRTIMKKIIIGLMFIGLASQTYGQFDVGLHGIHLAPVEIKTINLNYAKKVIDRNAAIGIINLQKEVANFNLIASELYDEESKVFPLKFEYRHGKIFATFNQDGIILKSFEKFKDIALPSVVLNTVKKLYPNWSLRKTSYEVSYQLEEDVERIYYVQIVKDKQKKIISLDTSGREL
;
A
#
# COMPACT_ATOMS: atom_id res chain seq x y z
N MET A 1 38.73 -12.82 -78.57
CA MET A 1 37.69 -13.74 -78.03
C MET A 1 37.98 -14.28 -76.63
N LEU A 2 39.18 -14.80 -76.33
CA LEU A 2 39.47 -15.52 -75.07
C LEU A 2 39.29 -14.69 -73.77
N ARG A 3 39.61 -13.39 -73.80
CA ARG A 3 39.48 -12.49 -72.62
C ARG A 3 38.02 -12.22 -72.20
N ILE A 4 37.06 -12.33 -73.12
CA ILE A 4 35.63 -12.07 -72.83
C ILE A 4 35.01 -13.26 -72.08
N ILE A 5 35.37 -14.50 -72.46
CA ILE A 5 34.85 -15.74 -71.87
C ILE A 5 35.26 -15.86 -70.39
N ILE A 6 36.51 -15.50 -70.04
CA ILE A 6 37.01 -15.54 -68.65
C ILE A 6 36.26 -14.54 -67.76
N LYS A 7 35.99 -13.32 -68.27
CA LYS A 7 35.29 -12.27 -67.52
C LYS A 7 33.82 -12.62 -67.27
N ILE A 8 33.18 -13.28 -68.24
CA ILE A 8 31.81 -13.81 -68.10
C ILE A 8 31.76 -14.92 -67.05
N ASN A 9 32.69 -15.88 -67.09
CA ASN A 9 32.68 -17.01 -66.14
C ASN A 9 32.96 -16.54 -64.69
N HIS A 10 33.85 -15.56 -64.51
CA HIS A 10 34.08 -14.94 -63.20
C HIS A 10 32.85 -14.17 -62.69
N SER A 11 32.14 -13.44 -63.56
CA SER A 11 30.91 -12.73 -63.22
C SER A 11 29.78 -13.69 -62.82
N ILE A 12 29.61 -14.79 -63.56
CA ILE A 12 28.62 -15.84 -63.27
C ILE A 12 28.93 -16.52 -61.93
N LYS A 13 30.19 -16.90 -61.67
CA LYS A 13 30.60 -17.51 -60.40
C LYS A 13 30.33 -16.57 -59.21
N LYS A 14 30.62 -15.27 -59.37
CA LYS A 14 30.35 -14.23 -58.34
C LYS A 14 28.85 -14.08 -58.08
N ARG A 15 28.00 -14.13 -59.13
CA ARG A 15 26.54 -14.09 -59.01
C ARG A 15 25.97 -15.31 -58.27
N THR A 16 26.50 -16.51 -58.50
CA THR A 16 26.06 -17.72 -57.80
C THR A 16 26.52 -17.73 -56.33
N ILE A 17 27.71 -17.16 -56.04
CA ILE A 17 28.23 -17.00 -54.68
C ILE A 17 27.38 -16.00 -53.88
N MET A 18 27.00 -14.85 -54.46
CA MET A 18 26.15 -13.86 -53.77
C MET A 18 24.76 -14.42 -53.41
N LYS A 19 24.16 -15.26 -54.27
CA LYS A 19 22.88 -15.91 -53.98
C LYS A 19 22.96 -16.87 -52.78
N LYS A 20 24.06 -17.62 -52.66
CA LYS A 20 24.28 -18.53 -51.51
C LYS A 20 24.49 -17.76 -50.20
N ILE A 21 25.14 -16.59 -50.26
CA ILE A 21 25.33 -15.71 -49.09
C ILE A 21 23.99 -15.13 -48.61
N ILE A 22 23.12 -14.69 -49.53
CA ILE A 22 21.81 -14.13 -49.18
C ILE A 22 20.90 -15.19 -48.53
N ILE A 23 20.91 -16.43 -49.04
CA ILE A 23 20.15 -17.54 -48.45
C ILE A 23 20.68 -17.90 -47.06
N GLY A 24 22.01 -17.88 -46.85
CA GLY A 24 22.61 -18.09 -45.53
C GLY A 24 22.24 -17.00 -44.51
N LEU A 25 22.13 -15.73 -44.94
CA LEU A 25 21.76 -14.61 -44.07
C LEU A 25 20.33 -14.73 -43.52
N MET A 26 19.40 -15.30 -44.29
CA MET A 26 18.00 -15.47 -43.86
C MET A 26 17.84 -16.44 -42.69
N PHE A 27 18.70 -17.45 -42.57
CA PHE A 27 18.61 -18.43 -41.47
C PHE A 27 19.19 -17.93 -40.14
N ILE A 28 20.09 -16.93 -40.16
CA ILE A 28 20.68 -16.36 -38.93
C ILE A 28 19.66 -15.47 -38.20
N GLY A 29 18.74 -14.82 -38.92
CA GLY A 29 17.69 -13.97 -38.34
C GLY A 29 16.54 -14.74 -37.65
N LEU A 30 16.41 -16.05 -37.89
CA LEU A 30 15.41 -16.91 -37.23
C LEU A 30 15.87 -17.46 -35.88
N ALA A 31 17.19 -17.42 -35.60
CA ALA A 31 17.74 -17.90 -34.33
C ALA A 31 17.64 -16.88 -33.18
N SER A 32 17.22 -15.63 -33.44
CA SER A 32 17.16 -14.57 -32.42
C SER A 32 15.82 -14.46 -31.69
N GLN A 33 14.83 -15.31 -31.98
CA GLN A 33 13.51 -15.25 -31.30
C GLN A 33 13.42 -16.06 -29.99
N THR A 34 14.51 -16.61 -29.46
CA THR A 34 14.45 -17.42 -28.21
C THR A 34 14.68 -16.63 -26.91
N TYR A 35 14.82 -15.31 -26.94
CA TYR A 35 14.91 -14.49 -25.72
C TYR A 35 13.62 -13.71 -25.48
N GLY A 36 12.54 -14.44 -25.22
CA GLY A 36 11.19 -13.89 -25.04
C GLY A 36 10.43 -14.42 -23.83
N GLN A 37 11.11 -15.07 -22.86
CA GLN A 37 10.57 -15.40 -21.53
C GLN A 37 11.74 -15.84 -20.64
N PHE A 38 12.30 -14.90 -19.86
CA PHE A 38 13.11 -15.24 -18.70
C PHE A 38 12.12 -15.51 -17.56
N ASP A 39 11.56 -16.72 -17.56
CA ASP A 39 10.75 -17.22 -16.45
C ASP A 39 11.71 -17.64 -15.34
N VAL A 40 12.16 -16.65 -14.55
CA VAL A 40 12.72 -16.94 -13.23
C VAL A 40 11.60 -17.64 -12.49
N GLY A 41 11.83 -18.87 -12.06
CA GLY A 41 10.94 -19.67 -11.21
C GLY A 41 10.65 -19.03 -9.86
N LEU A 42 10.09 -17.83 -9.86
CA LEU A 42 9.16 -17.36 -8.88
C LEU A 42 7.84 -17.99 -9.34
N HIS A 43 7.38 -19.01 -8.63
CA HIS A 43 5.94 -19.23 -8.56
C HIS A 43 5.38 -17.96 -7.93
N GLY A 44 5.18 -16.93 -8.75
CA GLY A 44 4.36 -15.79 -8.42
C GLY A 44 3.03 -16.42 -8.09
N ILE A 45 2.73 -16.50 -6.81
CA ILE A 45 1.40 -16.85 -6.35
C ILE A 45 0.53 -15.79 -7.00
N HIS A 46 -0.08 -16.15 -8.13
CA HIS A 46 -1.15 -15.37 -8.71
C HIS A 46 -2.30 -15.59 -7.75
N LEU A 47 -2.25 -14.85 -6.63
CA LEU A 47 -3.36 -14.71 -5.73
C LEU A 47 -4.47 -14.22 -6.64
N ALA A 48 -5.47 -15.08 -6.89
CA ALA A 48 -6.74 -14.59 -7.39
C ALA A 48 -7.06 -13.37 -6.53
N PRO A 49 -7.43 -12.22 -7.13
CA PRO A 49 -7.86 -11.08 -6.33
C PRO A 49 -9.02 -11.60 -5.49
N VAL A 50 -8.74 -11.93 -4.23
CA VAL A 50 -9.77 -12.14 -3.24
C VAL A 50 -10.39 -10.77 -3.17
N GLU A 51 -11.55 -10.61 -3.79
CA GLU A 51 -12.43 -9.50 -3.52
C GLU A 51 -12.80 -9.63 -2.04
N ILE A 52 -11.92 -9.14 -1.15
CA ILE A 52 -12.25 -8.94 0.24
C ILE A 52 -13.29 -7.83 0.20
N LYS A 53 -14.55 -8.23 0.13
CA LYS A 53 -15.68 -7.31 0.20
C LYS A 53 -15.69 -6.73 1.60
N THR A 54 -14.99 -5.62 1.77
CA THR A 54 -15.00 -4.86 3.02
C THR A 54 -16.44 -4.45 3.33
N ILE A 55 -16.97 -4.91 4.48
CA ILE A 55 -18.36 -4.68 4.88
C ILE A 55 -18.58 -3.17 5.06
N ASN A 56 -17.74 -2.53 5.87
CA ASN A 56 -17.79 -1.10 6.14
C ASN A 56 -16.82 -0.33 5.23
N LEU A 57 -17.12 -0.27 3.94
CA LEU A 57 -16.27 0.35 2.92
C LEU A 57 -16.08 1.87 3.12
N ASN A 58 -17.12 2.60 3.54
CA ASN A 58 -17.05 4.05 3.77
C ASN A 58 -16.05 4.37 4.89
N TYR A 59 -16.17 3.69 6.02
CA TYR A 59 -15.23 3.75 7.13
C TYR A 59 -13.82 3.39 6.65
N ALA A 60 -13.64 2.23 6.00
CA ALA A 60 -12.33 1.76 5.55
C ALA A 60 -11.61 2.75 4.63
N LYS A 61 -12.33 3.30 3.63
CA LYS A 61 -11.78 4.29 2.69
C LYS A 61 -11.37 5.58 3.39
N LYS A 62 -12.20 6.03 4.34
CA LYS A 62 -11.99 7.31 5.02
C LYS A 62 -10.99 7.24 6.15
N VAL A 63 -10.86 6.11 6.85
CA VAL A 63 -10.08 5.97 8.10
C VAL A 63 -8.71 5.35 7.89
N ILE A 64 -8.59 4.32 7.04
CA ILE A 64 -7.33 3.58 6.87
C ILE A 64 -6.30 4.44 6.12
N ASP A 65 -5.36 5.00 6.87
CA ASP A 65 -4.18 5.69 6.33
C ASP A 65 -3.04 4.70 6.12
N ARG A 66 -2.57 4.58 4.87
CA ARG A 66 -1.47 3.66 4.51
C ARG A 66 -0.13 4.05 5.12
N ASN A 67 0.01 5.30 5.57
CA ASN A 67 1.23 5.79 6.23
C ASN A 67 1.23 5.51 7.74
N ALA A 68 0.09 5.12 8.32
CA ALA A 68 0.01 4.79 9.74
C ALA A 68 0.76 3.50 10.08
N ALA A 69 1.05 3.29 11.36
CA ALA A 69 1.69 2.06 11.81
C ALA A 69 0.82 0.83 11.50
N ILE A 70 1.46 -0.29 11.12
CA ILE A 70 0.76 -1.50 10.68
C ILE A 70 -0.26 -2.03 11.71
N GLY A 71 0.01 -1.89 13.00
CA GLY A 71 -0.92 -2.30 14.06
C GLY A 71 -2.22 -1.48 14.07
N ILE A 72 -2.14 -0.19 13.72
CA ILE A 72 -3.31 0.68 13.56
C ILE A 72 -4.14 0.18 12.37
N ILE A 73 -3.48 0.03 11.21
CA ILE A 73 -4.11 -0.42 9.97
C ILE A 73 -4.81 -1.78 10.15
N ASN A 74 -4.17 -2.71 10.84
CA ASN A 74 -4.72 -4.05 11.05
C ASN A 74 -5.97 -4.02 11.94
N LEU A 75 -5.96 -3.28 13.05
CA LEU A 75 -7.13 -3.16 13.91
C LEU A 75 -8.29 -2.45 13.19
N GLN A 76 -8.00 -1.39 12.43
CA GLN A 76 -9.01 -0.71 11.62
C GLN A 76 -9.59 -1.62 10.52
N LYS A 77 -8.78 -2.46 9.89
CA LYS A 77 -9.26 -3.46 8.93
C LYS A 77 -10.15 -4.51 9.60
N GLU A 78 -9.83 -4.93 10.82
CA GLU A 78 -10.66 -5.85 11.58
C GLU A 78 -12.05 -5.23 11.84
N VAL A 79 -12.09 -3.99 12.34
CA VAL A 79 -13.34 -3.24 12.55
C VAL A 79 -14.11 -3.05 11.25
N ALA A 80 -13.43 -2.69 10.16
CA ALA A 80 -14.07 -2.50 8.86
C ALA A 80 -14.71 -3.77 8.27
N ASN A 81 -14.19 -4.94 8.64
CA ASN A 81 -14.68 -6.24 8.17
C ASN A 81 -15.57 -6.95 9.20
N PHE A 82 -15.81 -6.34 10.35
CA PHE A 82 -16.67 -6.93 11.37
C PHE A 82 -18.11 -7.03 10.86
N ASN A 83 -18.66 -8.24 10.89
CA ASN A 83 -20.04 -8.50 10.48
C ASN A 83 -20.94 -8.49 11.72
N LEU A 84 -21.53 -7.34 12.04
CA LEU A 84 -22.45 -7.20 13.16
C LEU A 84 -23.63 -8.17 13.05
N ILE A 85 -24.28 -8.24 11.89
CA ILE A 85 -25.52 -9.01 11.66
C ILE A 85 -25.30 -10.51 11.91
N ALA A 86 -24.13 -11.03 11.54
CA ALA A 86 -23.77 -12.42 11.77
C ALA A 86 -23.17 -12.69 13.16
N SER A 87 -23.05 -11.67 14.02
CA SER A 87 -22.46 -11.81 15.34
C SER A 87 -23.51 -12.08 16.41
N GLU A 88 -23.12 -12.74 17.50
CA GLU A 88 -23.96 -12.95 18.68
C GLU A 88 -24.31 -11.65 19.42
N LEU A 89 -23.67 -10.54 19.05
CA LEU A 89 -23.92 -9.21 19.62
C LEU A 89 -25.11 -8.51 18.95
N TYR A 90 -25.66 -9.07 17.87
CA TYR A 90 -26.81 -8.52 17.18
C TYR A 90 -28.09 -8.81 17.95
N ASP A 91 -28.91 -7.78 18.06
CA ASP A 91 -30.19 -7.79 18.74
C ASP A 91 -31.18 -7.01 17.87
N GLU A 92 -32.23 -7.68 17.39
CA GLU A 92 -33.22 -7.10 16.48
C GLU A 92 -33.97 -5.92 17.09
N GLU A 93 -34.08 -5.84 18.42
CA GLU A 93 -34.75 -4.74 19.11
C GLU A 93 -33.85 -3.50 19.22
N SER A 94 -32.54 -3.67 19.08
CA SER A 94 -31.54 -2.62 19.22
C SER A 94 -31.34 -1.80 17.94
N LYS A 95 -31.41 -0.47 18.07
CA LYS A 95 -31.19 0.46 16.93
C LYS A 95 -29.72 0.80 16.68
N VAL A 96 -28.89 0.71 17.71
CA VAL A 96 -27.47 1.08 17.69
C VAL A 96 -26.64 0.12 18.53
N PHE A 97 -25.42 -0.14 18.08
CA PHE A 97 -24.53 -1.14 18.66
C PHE A 97 -23.17 -0.49 18.96
N PRO A 98 -22.96 0.04 20.17
CA PRO A 98 -21.67 0.54 20.59
C PRO A 98 -20.74 -0.63 20.95
N LEU A 99 -19.73 -0.87 20.11
CA LEU A 99 -18.75 -1.94 20.28
C LEU A 99 -17.36 -1.39 20.54
N LYS A 100 -16.58 -2.14 21.31
CA LYS A 100 -15.18 -1.84 21.63
C LYS A 100 -14.30 -2.93 21.06
N PHE A 101 -13.37 -2.54 20.20
CA PHE A 101 -12.31 -3.40 19.68
C PHE A 101 -11.00 -2.97 20.32
N GLU A 102 -10.21 -3.92 20.82
CA GLU A 102 -8.93 -3.61 21.42
C GLU A 102 -7.87 -4.66 21.12
N TYR A 103 -6.67 -4.18 20.81
CA TYR A 103 -5.50 -5.03 20.64
C TYR A 103 -4.27 -4.29 21.15
N ARG A 104 -3.58 -4.89 22.12
CA ARG A 104 -2.40 -4.32 22.80
C ARG A 104 -2.64 -2.88 23.29
N HIS A 105 -2.09 -1.90 22.59
CA HIS A 105 -2.14 -0.47 22.93
C HIS A 105 -3.13 0.32 22.07
N GLY A 106 -3.90 -0.34 21.21
CA GLY A 106 -4.94 0.24 20.37
C GLY A 106 -6.35 -0.08 20.86
N LYS A 107 -7.24 0.90 20.81
CA LYS A 107 -8.67 0.77 21.13
C LYS A 107 -9.49 1.54 20.10
N ILE A 108 -10.55 0.92 19.60
CA ILE A 108 -11.54 1.54 18.70
C ILE A 108 -12.92 1.35 19.33
N PHE A 109 -13.58 2.46 19.62
CA PHE A 109 -14.99 2.46 20.03
C PHE A 109 -15.82 2.83 18.80
N ALA A 110 -16.54 1.87 18.24
CA ALA A 110 -17.34 2.07 17.04
C ALA A 110 -18.83 1.91 17.37
N THR A 111 -19.67 2.79 16.84
CA THR A 111 -21.14 2.65 16.93
C THR A 111 -21.66 2.24 15.57
N PHE A 112 -22.31 1.08 15.51
CA PHE A 112 -22.96 0.57 14.31
C PHE A 112 -24.47 0.85 14.35
N ASN A 113 -25.09 0.99 13.18
CA ASN A 113 -26.55 0.94 13.05
C ASN A 113 -27.03 -0.52 12.93
N GLN A 114 -28.34 -0.71 12.84
CA GLN A 114 -28.98 -2.03 12.66
C GLN A 114 -28.55 -2.76 11.37
N ASP A 115 -28.16 -2.03 10.32
CA ASP A 115 -27.64 -2.63 9.07
C ASP A 115 -26.17 -3.05 9.16
N GLY A 116 -25.52 -2.90 10.33
CA GLY A 116 -24.10 -3.19 10.51
C GLY A 116 -23.16 -2.14 9.91
N ILE A 117 -23.67 -0.93 9.65
CA ILE A 117 -22.88 0.22 9.16
C ILE A 117 -22.33 1.03 10.32
N ILE A 118 -21.03 1.32 10.30
CA ILE A 118 -20.38 2.20 11.28
C ILE A 118 -20.85 3.63 11.07
N LEU A 119 -21.57 4.15 12.06
CA LEU A 119 -22.03 5.54 12.12
C LEU A 119 -20.92 6.47 12.60
N LYS A 120 -20.13 6.02 13.58
CA LYS A 120 -19.01 6.80 14.14
C LYS A 120 -17.99 5.92 14.85
N SER A 121 -16.75 6.40 14.95
CA SER A 121 -15.73 5.79 15.79
C SER A 121 -14.86 6.81 16.51
N PHE A 122 -14.39 6.42 17.69
CA PHE A 122 -13.33 7.09 18.43
C PHE A 122 -12.20 6.10 18.68
N GLU A 123 -11.02 6.43 18.18
CA GLU A 123 -9.89 5.51 18.15
C GLU A 123 -8.70 6.11 18.88
N LYS A 124 -8.04 5.30 19.69
CA LYS A 124 -6.86 5.71 20.44
C LYS A 124 -5.80 4.62 20.44
N PHE A 125 -4.63 4.99 19.95
CA PHE A 125 -3.46 4.12 19.88
C PHE A 125 -2.32 4.76 20.66
N LYS A 126 -1.64 3.98 21.50
CA LYS A 126 -0.49 4.44 22.29
C LYS A 126 0.79 3.74 21.86
N ASP A 127 1.91 4.42 22.10
CA ASP A 127 3.26 3.94 21.85
C ASP A 127 3.46 3.48 20.40
N ILE A 128 2.95 4.29 19.47
CA ILE A 128 2.94 4.03 18.04
C ILE A 128 4.20 4.54 17.33
N ALA A 129 4.63 3.83 16.28
CA ALA A 129 5.61 4.34 15.35
C ALA A 129 5.02 5.51 14.55
N LEU A 130 5.69 6.66 14.57
CA LEU A 130 5.26 7.83 13.82
C LEU A 130 5.58 7.65 12.32
N PRO A 131 4.69 8.08 11.40
CA PRO A 131 5.03 8.21 10.00
C PRO A 131 6.27 9.11 9.82
N SER A 132 7.06 8.83 8.79
CA SER A 132 8.32 9.55 8.55
C SER A 132 8.13 11.07 8.46
N VAL A 133 7.03 11.53 7.87
CA VAL A 133 6.71 12.96 7.75
C VAL A 133 6.57 13.61 9.13
N VAL A 134 5.74 13.04 10.00
CA VAL A 134 5.50 13.54 11.37
C VAL A 134 6.79 13.48 12.19
N LEU A 135 7.52 12.36 12.14
CA LEU A 135 8.77 12.19 12.86
C LEU A 135 9.82 13.24 12.45
N ASN A 136 9.96 13.49 11.14
CA ASN A 136 10.90 14.46 10.61
C ASN A 136 10.53 15.88 11.00
N THR A 137 9.24 16.23 11.01
CA THR A 137 8.79 17.54 11.48
C THR A 137 9.15 17.76 12.95
N VAL A 138 8.86 16.79 13.83
CA VAL A 138 9.19 16.92 15.26
C VAL A 138 10.70 17.09 15.46
N LYS A 139 11.53 16.30 14.77
CA LYS A 139 13.00 16.42 14.86
C LYS A 139 13.52 17.77 14.39
N LYS A 140 12.89 18.35 13.36
CA LYS A 140 13.26 19.67 12.81
C LYS A 140 12.86 20.81 13.73
N LEU A 141 11.64 20.79 14.26
CA LEU A 141 11.10 21.86 15.11
C LEU A 141 11.71 21.85 16.51
N TYR A 142 12.03 20.66 17.04
CA TYR A 142 12.52 20.48 18.41
C TYR A 142 13.88 19.77 18.42
N PRO A 143 14.93 20.40 17.86
CA PRO A 143 16.27 19.82 17.88
C PRO A 143 16.75 19.64 19.32
N ASN A 144 17.46 18.52 19.57
CA ASN A 144 17.97 18.13 20.90
C ASN A 144 16.89 17.77 21.94
N TRP A 145 15.63 17.61 21.55
CA TRP A 145 14.59 17.01 22.39
C TRP A 145 14.44 15.52 22.07
N SER A 146 14.23 14.71 23.10
CA SER A 146 14.02 13.26 22.96
C SER A 146 12.53 12.95 22.91
N LEU A 147 12.12 12.08 21.99
CA LEU A 147 10.76 11.53 21.97
C LEU A 147 10.60 10.54 23.13
N ARG A 148 9.49 10.65 23.88
CA ARG A 148 9.24 9.82 25.06
C ARG A 148 7.96 9.00 24.97
N LYS A 149 6.87 9.56 24.45
CA LYS A 149 5.61 8.85 24.23
C LYS A 149 4.97 9.36 22.95
N THR A 150 4.26 8.48 22.27
CA THR A 150 3.51 8.81 21.05
C THR A 150 2.11 8.24 21.19
N SER A 151 1.11 8.97 20.71
CA SER A 151 -0.23 8.43 20.53
C SER A 151 -0.84 8.96 19.26
N TYR A 152 -1.80 8.21 18.74
CA TYR A 152 -2.55 8.55 17.54
C TYR A 152 -4.02 8.41 17.85
N GLU A 153 -4.78 9.44 17.51
CA GLU A 153 -6.23 9.49 17.70
C GLU A 153 -6.92 9.72 16.35
N VAL A 154 -8.02 9.00 16.15
CA VAL A 154 -8.86 9.13 14.96
C VAL A 154 -10.31 9.29 15.39
N SER A 155 -10.98 10.28 14.81
CA SER A 155 -12.41 10.50 14.96
C SER A 155 -13.07 10.37 13.61
N TYR A 156 -14.03 9.46 13.50
CA TYR A 156 -14.82 9.24 12.30
C TYR A 156 -16.29 9.45 12.63
N GLN A 157 -16.99 10.14 11.75
CA GLN A 157 -18.43 10.27 11.72
C GLN A 157 -18.87 10.08 10.27
N LEU A 158 -19.93 9.30 10.07
CA LEU A 158 -20.48 9.03 8.74
C LEU A 158 -20.83 10.35 8.06
N GLU A 159 -20.50 10.47 6.78
CA GLU A 159 -20.61 11.69 5.96
C GLU A 159 -19.71 12.88 6.34
N GLU A 160 -18.91 12.81 7.41
CA GLU A 160 -17.96 13.87 7.78
C GLU A 160 -16.52 13.54 7.38
N ASP A 161 -15.64 14.54 7.43
CA ASP A 161 -14.20 14.34 7.27
C ASP A 161 -13.60 13.68 8.51
N VAL A 162 -12.58 12.86 8.30
CA VAL A 162 -11.92 12.12 9.39
C VAL A 162 -10.80 12.96 10.00
N GLU A 163 -10.96 13.26 11.28
CA GLU A 163 -9.94 13.93 12.08
C GLU A 163 -8.88 12.93 12.54
N ARG A 164 -7.62 13.34 12.45
CA ARG A 164 -6.45 12.52 12.78
C ARG A 164 -5.39 13.36 13.45
N ILE A 165 -5.02 12.98 14.67
CA ILE A 165 -4.03 13.73 15.44
C ILE A 165 -2.97 12.77 15.98
N TYR A 166 -1.72 13.12 15.73
CA TYR A 166 -0.56 12.55 16.38
C TYR A 166 -0.19 13.42 17.59
N TYR A 167 -0.15 12.81 18.77
CA TYR A 167 0.37 13.44 19.97
C TYR A 167 1.77 12.90 20.25
N VAL A 168 2.74 13.80 20.36
CA VAL A 168 4.14 13.45 20.61
C VAL A 168 4.61 14.13 21.88
N GLN A 169 4.86 13.33 22.91
CA GLN A 169 5.48 13.80 24.14
C GLN A 169 6.99 13.84 23.98
N ILE A 170 7.57 15.03 24.02
CA ILE A 170 9.00 15.27 23.96
C ILE A 170 9.55 15.72 25.31
N VAL A 171 10.83 15.43 25.56
CA VAL A 171 11.52 15.76 26.80
C VAL A 171 12.90 16.33 26.55
N LYS A 172 13.29 17.30 27.37
CA LYS A 172 14.65 17.87 27.42
C LYS A 172 14.94 18.26 28.87
N ASP A 173 16.03 17.73 29.41
CA ASP A 173 16.39 17.88 30.83
C ASP A 173 15.22 17.49 31.76
N LYS A 174 14.68 18.45 32.52
CA LYS A 174 13.52 18.27 33.41
C LYS A 174 12.19 18.73 32.80
N GLN A 175 12.20 19.21 31.56
CA GLN A 175 11.02 19.73 30.88
C GLN A 175 10.33 18.65 30.04
N LYS A 176 9.00 18.73 29.95
CA LYS A 176 8.15 17.87 29.13
C LYS A 176 7.15 18.72 28.37
N LYS A 177 6.92 18.40 27.10
CA LYS A 177 5.90 19.02 26.25
C LYS A 177 5.16 17.95 25.46
N ILE A 178 3.90 18.20 25.15
CA ILE A 178 3.11 17.39 24.21
C ILE A 178 2.83 18.28 23.01
N ILE A 179 3.15 17.77 21.83
CA ILE A 179 2.92 18.44 20.55
C ILE A 179 1.84 17.66 19.82
N SER A 180 0.89 18.37 19.23
CA SER A 180 -0.18 17.79 18.40
C SER A 180 0.15 18.08 16.94
N LEU A 181 0.12 17.06 16.07
CA LEU A 181 0.37 17.23 14.65
C LEU A 181 -0.70 16.50 13.83
N ASP A 182 -1.07 17.07 12.68
CA ASP A 182 -1.86 16.36 11.69
C ASP A 182 -1.03 15.33 10.89
N THR A 183 -1.67 14.63 9.95
CA THR A 183 -1.01 13.61 9.12
C THR A 183 0.06 14.15 8.17
N SER A 184 0.02 15.45 7.85
CA SER A 184 1.05 16.13 7.06
C SER A 184 2.25 16.59 7.91
N GLY A 185 2.17 16.39 9.23
CA GLY A 185 3.17 16.85 10.17
C GLY A 185 3.10 18.34 10.45
N ARG A 186 1.97 19.01 10.18
CA ARG A 186 1.74 20.39 10.62
C ARG A 186 1.28 20.37 12.08
N GLU A 187 1.89 21.23 12.90
CA GLU A 187 1.50 21.41 14.31
C GLU A 187 0.13 22.11 14.40
N LEU A 188 -0.72 21.66 15.33
CA LEU A 188 -2.10 22.12 15.54
C LEU A 188 -2.23 23.05 16.75
#